data_AF-A0A7C3Y1P7-F1
#
_entry.id   AF-A0A7C3Y1P7-F1
#
_cell.length_a   1.000
_cell.length_b   1.000
_cell.length_c   1.000
_cell.angle_alpha   90.00
_cell.angle_beta   90.00
_cell.angle_gamma   90.00
#
_symmetry.space_group_name_H-M   'P 1'
#
loop_
_entity.id
_entity.type
_entity.pdbx_description
1 polymer ?
#
loop_
_entity_poly.entity_id
_entity_poly.type
_entity_poly.pdbx_seq_one_letter_code
_entity_poly.pdbx_strand_id
1 'polypeptide(L)'
;MISGMEAACLKGFKNFVLDLDGVLYLLNKPIPGGREFVEFLRDHHYRIAFLSNNTFLTREEYVEKLRKMGIEAFPEEMVTSAFTVAKYLGENHPGARVYVIGEEGL
;
A
#
# COMPACT_ATOMS: atom_id res chain seq x y z
N MET A 1 -21.56 4.47 0.66
CA MET A 1 -21.24 5.54 1.63
C MET A 1 -21.09 4.92 3.00
N ILE A 2 -19.94 5.12 3.63
CA ILE A 2 -19.69 4.68 5.01
C ILE A 2 -20.62 5.49 5.93
N SER A 3 -21.43 4.79 6.71
CA SER A 3 -22.43 5.38 7.60
C SER A 3 -21.78 6.09 8.79
N GLY A 4 -22.52 7.00 9.44
CA GLY A 4 -22.03 7.74 10.60
C GLY A 4 -21.63 6.87 11.81
N MET A 5 -22.15 5.64 11.90
CA MET A 5 -21.81 4.69 12.95
C MET A 5 -20.45 3.99 12.69
N GLU A 6 -20.12 3.78 11.42
CA GLU A 6 -18.83 3.23 10.98
C GLU A 6 -17.71 4.27 11.08
N ALA A 7 -18.00 5.55 10.84
CA ALA A 7 -17.02 6.62 11.07
C ALA A 7 -16.62 6.76 12.56
N ALA A 8 -17.51 6.39 13.48
CA ALA A 8 -17.25 6.51 14.92
C ALA A 8 -16.18 5.52 15.42
N CYS A 9 -16.06 4.33 14.81
CA CYS A 9 -15.04 3.36 15.22
C CYS A 9 -13.62 3.77 14.81
N LEU A 10 -13.49 4.70 13.87
CA LEU A 10 -12.22 5.25 13.39
C LEU A 10 -11.73 6.44 14.25
N LYS A 11 -12.53 6.86 15.24
CA LYS A 11 -12.23 8.03 16.07
C LYS A 11 -10.96 7.79 16.89
N GLY A 12 -9.98 8.69 16.75
CA GLY A 12 -8.70 8.62 17.46
C GLY A 12 -7.54 8.08 16.60
N PHE A 13 -7.83 7.45 15.46
CA PHE A 13 -6.80 7.14 14.48
C PHE A 13 -6.46 8.37 13.64
N LYS A 14 -5.22 8.45 13.16
CA LYS A 14 -4.72 9.57 12.32
C LYS A 14 -4.18 9.10 10.97
N ASN A 15 -3.69 7.86 10.93
CA ASN A 15 -3.06 7.26 9.75
C ASN A 15 -3.56 5.82 9.63
N PHE A 16 -3.63 5.34 8.39
CA PHE A 16 -4.05 3.99 8.05
C PHE A 16 -2.96 3.31 7.24
N VAL A 17 -2.64 2.07 7.62
CA VAL A 17 -1.81 1.17 6.83
C VAL A 17 -2.73 0.11 6.27
N LEU A 18 -2.84 0.07 4.95
CA LEU A 18 -3.77 -0.80 4.25
C LEU A 18 -2.98 -1.90 3.56
N ASP A 19 -3.25 -3.15 3.95
CA ASP A 19 -2.81 -4.30 3.16
C ASP A 19 -3.50 -4.30 1.78
N LEU A 20 -2.93 -5.02 0.83
CA LEU A 20 -3.39 -5.05 -0.56
C LEU A 20 -4.15 -6.33 -0.91
N ASP A 21 -3.45 -7.46 -0.99
CA ASP A 21 -4.02 -8.72 -1.49
C ASP A 21 -4.88 -9.38 -0.40
N GLY A 22 -6.15 -9.64 -0.71
CA GLY A 22 -7.15 -10.09 0.26
C GLY A 22 -7.84 -8.95 1.03
N VAL A 23 -7.43 -7.69 0.83
CA VAL A 23 -8.03 -6.51 1.50
C VAL A 23 -8.61 -5.51 0.50
N LEU A 24 -7.81 -4.97 -0.42
CA LEU A 24 -8.29 -4.05 -1.46
C LEU A 24 -8.61 -4.77 -2.76
N TYR A 25 -7.92 -5.86 -3.05
CA TYR A 25 -8.17 -6.71 -4.21
C TYR A 25 -7.84 -8.16 -3.90
N LEU A 26 -8.36 -9.09 -4.71
CA LEU A 26 -7.88 -10.46 -4.79
C LEU A 26 -7.36 -10.69 -6.21
N LEU A 27 -6.05 -10.95 -6.34
CA LEU A 27 -5.37 -11.00 -7.64
C LEU A 27 -5.58 -9.69 -8.45
N ASN A 28 -6.44 -9.74 -9.47
CA ASN A 28 -6.77 -8.61 -10.36
C ASN A 28 -8.22 -8.13 -10.20
N LYS A 29 -8.92 -8.59 -9.16
CA LYS A 29 -10.33 -8.23 -8.91
C LYS A 29 -10.42 -7.34 -7.68
N PRO A 30 -10.97 -6.12 -7.78
CA PRO A 30 -11.23 -5.29 -6.61
C PRO A 30 -12.16 -5.98 -5.61
N ILE A 31 -11.89 -5.79 -4.32
CA ILE A 31 -12.81 -6.21 -3.25
C ILE A 31 -13.87 -5.10 -3.07
N PRO A 32 -15.18 -5.45 -3.07
CA PRO A 32 -16.25 -4.46 -2.89
C PRO A 32 -16.09 -3.64 -1.61
N GLY A 33 -16.25 -2.32 -1.69
CA GLY A 33 -16.07 -1.41 -0.56
C GLY A 33 -14.63 -0.93 -0.34
N GLY A 34 -13.63 -1.61 -0.92
CA GLY A 34 -12.22 -1.24 -0.73
C GLY A 34 -11.89 0.14 -1.32
N ARG A 35 -12.37 0.42 -2.53
CA ARG A 35 -12.22 1.73 -3.16
C ARG A 35 -12.93 2.82 -2.37
N GLU A 36 -14.19 2.59 -2.01
CA GLU A 36 -15.02 3.52 -1.26
C GLU A 36 -14.42 3.83 0.11
N PHE A 37 -13.73 2.86 0.72
CA PHE A 37 -13.00 3.07 1.97
C PHE A 37 -11.78 3.96 1.79
N VAL A 38 -10.97 3.76 0.74
CA VAL A 38 -9.84 4.66 0.45
C VAL A 38 -10.34 6.07 0.14
N GLU A 39 -11.39 6.21 -0.67
CA GLU A 39 -12.01 7.51 -0.97
C GLU A 39 -12.50 8.20 0.31
N PHE A 40 -13.21 7.48 1.19
CA PHE A 40 -13.61 8.00 2.48
C PHE A 40 -12.41 8.49 3.33
N LEU A 41 -11.33 7.71 3.38
CA LEU A 41 -10.14 8.09 4.14
C LEU A 41 -9.51 9.38 3.58
N ARG A 42 -9.46 9.52 2.26
CA ARG A 42 -8.99 10.73 1.56
C ARG A 42 -9.86 11.94 1.85
N ASP A 43 -11.18 11.80 1.72
CA ASP A 43 -12.17 12.86 1.93
C ASP A 43 -12.13 13.42 3.37
N HIS A 44 -11.71 12.57 4.32
CA HIS A 44 -11.55 12.94 5.73
C HIS A 44 -10.11 13.27 6.12
N HIS A 45 -9.21 13.44 5.13
CA HIS A 45 -7.81 13.84 5.30
C HIS A 45 -6.96 12.89 6.16
N TYR A 46 -7.32 11.61 6.21
CA TYR A 46 -6.45 10.60 6.80
C TYR A 46 -5.23 10.35 5.91
N ARG A 47 -4.08 10.09 6.53
CA ARG A 47 -2.89 9.64 5.78
C ARG A 47 -2.96 8.15 5.54
N ILE A 48 -2.58 7.72 4.34
CA ILE A 48 -2.66 6.32 3.91
C ILE A 48 -1.25 5.85 3.56
N ALA A 49 -0.92 4.63 3.98
CA ALA A 49 0.18 3.86 3.43
C ALA A 49 -0.38 2.52 2.92
N PHE A 50 -0.03 2.15 1.70
CA PHE A 50 -0.33 0.85 1.11
C PHE A 50 0.83 -0.09 1.42
N LEU A 51 0.54 -1.27 1.97
CA LEU A 51 1.53 -2.21 2.42
C LEU A 51 1.40 -3.52 1.65
N SER A 52 2.51 -4.02 1.12
CA SER A 52 2.56 -5.38 0.55
C SER A 52 3.85 -6.09 0.92
N ASN A 53 3.76 -7.36 1.27
CA ASN A 53 4.92 -8.23 1.46
C ASN A 53 5.37 -8.91 0.16
N ASN A 54 4.63 -8.71 -0.93
CA ASN A 54 4.92 -9.27 -2.24
C ASN A 54 5.97 -8.42 -2.98
N THR A 55 6.91 -9.09 -3.64
CA THR A 55 8.08 -8.50 -4.30
C THR A 55 8.06 -8.66 -5.83
N PHE A 56 6.93 -9.05 -6.43
CA PHE A 56 6.81 -9.19 -7.88
C PHE A 56 6.83 -7.84 -8.59
N LEU A 57 6.17 -6.82 -8.02
CA LEU A 57 5.98 -5.52 -8.65
C LEU A 57 6.80 -4.44 -7.94
N THR A 58 7.30 -3.49 -8.72
CA THR A 58 7.82 -2.22 -8.23
C THR A 58 6.71 -1.40 -7.57
N ARG A 59 7.09 -0.37 -6.80
CA ARG A 59 6.11 0.52 -6.13
C ARG A 59 5.23 1.25 -7.14
N GLU A 60 5.82 1.66 -8.26
CA GLU A 60 5.18 2.36 -9.37
C GLU A 60 4.15 1.45 -10.05
N GLU A 61 4.46 0.16 -10.24
CA GLU A 61 3.53 -0.81 -10.80
C GLU A 61 2.36 -1.14 -9.85
N TYR A 62 2.60 -1.21 -8.54
CA TYR A 62 1.52 -1.32 -7.56
C TYR A 62 0.57 -0.13 -7.62
N VAL A 63 1.12 1.09 -7.72
CA VAL A 63 0.32 2.32 -7.89
C VAL A 63 -0.51 2.26 -9.16
N GLU A 64 0.09 1.87 -10.28
CA GLU A 64 -0.64 1.73 -11.54
C GLU A 64 -1.75 0.67 -11.45
N LYS A 65 -1.47 -0.45 -10.78
CA LYS A 65 -2.47 -1.50 -10.52
C LYS A 65 -3.65 -0.97 -9.70
N LEU A 66 -3.40 -0.23 -8.62
CA LEU A 66 -4.44 0.38 -7.79
C LEU A 66 -5.25 1.41 -8.58
N ARG A 67 -4.59 2.25 -9.38
CA ARG A 67 -5.25 3.25 -10.23
C ARG A 67 -6.16 2.61 -11.28
N LYS A 68 -5.74 1.50 -11.91
CA LYS A 68 -6.59 0.70 -12.81
C LYS A 68 -7.85 0.15 -12.12
N MET A 69 -7.82 -0.01 -10.80
CA MET A 69 -8.96 -0.42 -9.98
C MET A 69 -9.79 0.78 -9.47
N GLY A 70 -9.43 2.00 -9.89
CA GLY A 70 -10.09 3.24 -9.45
C GLY A 70 -9.68 3.70 -8.05
N ILE A 71 -8.58 3.18 -7.51
CA ILE A 71 -8.03 3.56 -6.20
C ILE A 71 -6.89 4.55 -6.42
N GLU A 72 -7.02 5.75 -5.89
CA GLU A 72 -5.97 6.76 -5.95
C GLU A 72 -4.82 6.41 -5.00
N ALA A 73 -3.63 6.20 -5.58
CA ALA A 73 -2.40 5.90 -4.86
C ALA A 73 -1.22 6.68 -5.44
N PHE A 74 -0.20 6.90 -4.61
CA PHE A 74 1.05 7.55 -4.98
C PHE A 74 2.27 6.69 -4.56
N PRO A 75 3.39 6.72 -5.29
CA PRO A 75 4.57 5.88 -4.99
C PRO A 75 5.11 6.05 -3.57
N GLU A 76 4.98 7.24 -2.99
CA GLU A 76 5.43 7.58 -1.64
C GLU A 76 4.61 6.90 -0.55
N GLU A 77 3.40 6.46 -0.88
CA GLU A 77 2.50 5.77 0.02
C GLU A 77 2.69 4.25 -0.06
N MET A 78 3.40 3.76 -1.07
CA MET A 78 3.60 2.33 -1.30
C MET A 78 4.82 1.82 -0.55
N VAL A 79 4.59 0.94 0.41
CA VAL A 79 5.61 0.27 1.21
C VAL A 79 5.61 -1.21 0.85
N THR A 80 6.73 -1.68 0.29
CA THR A 80 6.94 -3.11 0.01
C THR A 80 8.01 -3.70 0.91
N SER A 81 7.98 -5.02 1.11
CA SER A 81 9.05 -5.75 1.79
C SER A 81 10.41 -5.54 1.11
N ALA A 82 10.44 -5.57 -0.23
CA ALA A 82 11.61 -5.27 -1.05
C ALA A 82 12.17 -3.87 -0.79
N PHE A 83 11.33 -2.83 -0.87
CA PHE A 83 11.74 -1.46 -0.58
C PHE A 83 12.27 -1.33 0.85
N THR A 84 11.62 -1.98 1.81
CA THR A 84 12.01 -1.94 3.23
C THR A 84 13.39 -2.55 3.45
N VAL A 85 13.68 -3.73 2.86
CA VAL A 85 15.00 -4.36 3.02
C VAL A 85 16.10 -3.59 2.28
N ALA A 86 15.83 -3.08 1.07
CA ALA A 86 16.78 -2.26 0.32
C ALA A 86 17.15 -0.98 1.08
N LYS A 87 16.15 -0.29 1.64
CA LYS A 87 16.36 0.88 2.50
C LYS A 87 17.18 0.53 3.74
N TYR A 88 16.81 -0.53 4.45
CA TYR A 88 17.53 -0.98 5.65
C TYR A 88 19.01 -1.29 5.35
N LEU A 89 19.29 -2.01 4.27
CA LEU A 89 20.66 -2.34 3.87
C LEU A 89 21.46 -1.08 3.48
N GLY A 90 20.84 -0.14 2.76
CA GLY A 90 21.48 1.14 2.42
C GLY A 90 21.84 1.99 3.65
N GLU A 91 20.98 1.98 4.68
CA GLU A 91 21.19 2.75 5.91
C GLU A 91 22.18 2.09 6.88
N ASN A 92 22.13 0.76 7.02
CA ASN A 92 22.87 0.04 8.05
C ASN A 92 24.12 -0.69 7.54
N HIS A 93 24.20 -0.94 6.24
CA HIS A 93 25.30 -1.66 5.60
C HIS A 93 25.74 -1.00 4.28
N PRO A 94 26.09 0.30 4.28
CA PRO A 94 26.45 1.01 3.06
C PRO A 94 27.66 0.36 2.38
N GLY A 95 27.55 0.12 1.06
CA GLY A 95 28.61 -0.51 0.25
C GLY A 95 28.70 -2.02 0.37
N ALA A 96 27.81 -2.68 1.12
CA ALA A 96 27.76 -4.14 1.15
C ALA A 96 27.44 -4.71 -0.24
N ARG A 97 28.10 -5.83 -0.59
CA ARG A 97 27.74 -6.61 -1.77
C ARG A 97 26.53 -7.48 -1.43
N VAL A 98 25.50 -7.39 -2.24
CA VAL A 98 24.27 -8.18 -2.12
C VAL A 98 24.18 -9.18 -3.26
N TYR A 99 23.77 -10.40 -2.94
CA TYR A 99 23.36 -11.39 -3.92
C TYR A 99 21.83 -11.39 -3.95
N VAL A 100 21.25 -10.93 -5.05
CA VAL A 100 19.80 -10.69 -5.17
C VAL A 100 19.14 -11.94 -5.74
N ILE A 101 18.09 -12.42 -5.05
CA ILE A 101 17.21 -13.49 -5.53
C ILE A 101 15.79 -12.94 -5.45
N GLY A 102 15.19 -12.66 -6.59
CA GLY A 102 13.86 -12.07 -6.67
C GLY A 102 13.52 -11.67 -8.09
N GLU A 103 12.46 -10.90 -8.19
CA GLU A 103 11.87 -10.40 -9.43
C GLU A 103 12.13 -8.90 -9.56
N GLU A 104 11.60 -8.25 -10.60
CA GLU A 104 11.84 -6.84 -10.91
C GLU A 104 11.47 -5.86 -9.78
N GLY A 105 10.55 -6.25 -8.89
CA GLY A 105 10.17 -5.46 -7.72
C GLY A 105 11.19 -5.43 -6.56
N LEU A 106 12.26 -6.24 -6.61
CA LEU A 106 13.32 -6.31 -5.58
C LEU A 106 14.60 -5.58 -6.00
#